data_AF-A0A2N1DDK5-F1
#
_entry.id   AF-A0A2N1DDK5-F1
#
_cell.length_a   1.000
_cell.length_b   1.000
_cell.length_c   1.000
_cell.angle_alpha   90.00
_cell.angle_beta   90.00
_cell.angle_gamma   90.00
#
_symmetry.space_group_name_H-M   'P 1'
#
loop_
_entity.id
_entity.type
_entity.pdbx_description
1 polymer ?
#
loop_
_entity_poly.entity_id
_entity_poly.type
_entity_poly.pdbx_seq_one_letter_code
_entity_poly.pdbx_strand_id
1 'polypeptide(L)' 'MSCLTRSLQQNLRRYLMSHGDMADAKAPETVREKLVELGVCPSDVTPDQVSIILKSMSLN' A
#
# COMPACT_ATOMS: atom_id res chain seq x y z
N MET A 1 0.58 -8.04 15.65
CA MET A 1 -0.32 -7.93 14.48
C MET A 1 -1.23 -6.74 14.67
N SER A 2 -0.81 -5.57 14.21
CA SER A 2 -1.67 -4.39 14.17
C SER A 2 -2.42 -4.46 12.85
N CYS A 3 -3.72 -4.69 12.86
CA CYS A 3 -4.52 -4.63 11.64
C CYS A 3 -4.65 -3.17 11.20
N LEU A 4 -4.28 -2.84 9.96
CA LEU A 4 -4.56 -1.52 9.41
C LEU A 4 -6.05 -1.21 9.54
N THR A 5 -6.39 0.02 9.89
CA THR A 5 -7.79 0.42 9.89
C THR A 5 -8.35 0.27 8.46
N ARG A 6 -9.61 -0.17 8.36
CA ARG A 6 -10.28 -0.40 7.06
C ARG A 6 -10.25 0.84 6.16
N SER A 7 -10.29 2.04 6.77
CA SER A 7 -10.18 3.32 6.07
C SER A 7 -8.79 3.50 5.43
N LEU A 8 -7.72 3.17 6.15
CA LEU A 8 -6.36 3.27 5.63
C LEU A 8 -6.13 2.29 4.46
N GLN A 9 -6.62 1.05 4.58
CA GLN A 9 -6.57 0.09 3.48
C GLN A 9 -7.31 0.58 2.22
N GLN A 10 -8.48 1.20 2.40
CA GLN A 10 -9.25 1.75 1.26
C GLN A 10 -8.55 2.94 0.62
N ASN A 11 -7.98 3.85 1.41
CA ASN A 11 -7.23 4.99 0.89
C ASN A 11 -5.99 4.53 0.11
N LEU A 12 -5.24 3.56 0.65
CA LEU A 12 -4.09 2.96 -0.02
C LEU A 12 -4.48 2.27 -1.33
N ARG A 13 -5.56 1.47 -1.32
CA ARG A 13 -6.08 0.85 -2.54
C ARG A 13 -6.46 1.87 -3.61
N ARG A 14 -7.19 2.93 -3.25
CA ARG A 14 -7.56 3.99 -4.21
C ARG A 14 -6.32 4.69 -4.76
N TYR A 15 -5.37 5.01 -3.89
CA TYR A 15 -4.14 5.68 -4.30
C TYR A 15 -3.33 4.84 -5.28
N LEU A 16 -3.13 3.55 -4.97
CA LEU A 16 -2.41 2.60 -5.81
C LEU A 16 -3.16 2.29 -7.12
N MET A 17 -4.50 2.26 -7.11
CA MET A 17 -5.29 2.13 -8.33
C MET A 17 -5.12 3.35 -9.25
N SER A 18 -5.04 4.55 -8.69
CA SER A 18 -4.78 5.77 -9.45
C SER A 18 -3.32 5.90 -9.91
N HIS A 19 -2.39 5.17 -9.27
CA HIS A 19 -0.96 5.14 -9.60
C HIS A 19 -0.54 3.70 -9.97
N GLY A 20 -1.10 3.19 -11.08
CA GLY A 20 -0.88 1.81 -11.54
C GLY A 20 0.61 1.43 -11.63
N ASP A 21 1.49 2.35 -12.00
CA ASP A 21 2.94 2.14 -12.04
C ASP A 21 3.57 1.81 -10.66
N MET A 22 2.98 2.32 -9.56
CA MET A 22 3.40 1.97 -8.21
C MET A 22 2.85 0.62 -7.76
N ALA A 23 1.66 0.22 -8.24
CA ALA A 23 1.07 -1.07 -7.92
C ALA A 23 1.81 -2.24 -8.61
N ASP A 24 2.40 -1.99 -9.78
CA ASP A 24 3.23 -2.95 -10.53
C ASP A 24 4.66 -3.08 -9.92
N ALA A 25 5.01 -2.22 -8.97
CA ALA A 25 6.29 -2.34 -8.28
C ALA A 25 6.33 -3.63 -7.45
N LYS A 26 7.15 -4.58 -7.90
CA LYS A 26 7.33 -5.91 -7.28
C LYS A 26 7.82 -5.88 -5.84
N ALA A 27 8.32 -4.73 -5.35
CA ALA A 27 8.90 -4.60 -4.03
C ALA A 27 7.96 -3.80 -3.10
N PRO A 28 7.28 -4.45 -2.12
CA PRO A 28 6.41 -3.78 -1.16
C PRO A 28 7.14 -2.73 -0.29
N GLU A 29 8.45 -2.88 -0.11
CA GLU A 29 9.30 -1.90 0.61
C GLU A 29 9.39 -0.57 -0.15
N THR A 30 9.63 -0.62 -1.45
CA THR A 30 9.69 0.58 -2.31
C THR A 30 8.34 1.29 -2.40
N VAL A 31 7.24 0.51 -2.45
CA VAL A 31 5.89 1.06 -2.41
C VAL A 31 5.63 1.75 -1.07
N ARG A 32 6.03 1.12 0.03
CA ARG A 32 5.91 1.70 1.38
C ARG A 32 6.66 3.03 1.49
N GLU A 33 7.93 3.06 1.11
CA GLU A 33 8.76 4.27 1.18
C GLU A 33 8.12 5.42 0.40
N LYS A 34 7.73 5.18 -0.85
CA LYS A 34 7.03 6.18 -1.67
C LYS A 34 5.74 6.66 -1.01
N LEU A 35 4.91 5.75 -0.48
CA LEU A 35 3.65 6.12 0.17
C LEU A 35 3.87 6.94 1.45
N VAL A 36 4.95 6.69 2.18
CA VAL A 36 5.35 7.47 3.37
C VAL A 36 5.90 8.83 2.97
N GLU A 37 6.78 8.90 1.97
CA GLU A 37 7.30 10.16 1.40
C GLU A 37 6.18 11.06 0.87
N LEU A 38 5.16 10.47 0.28
CA LEU A 38 3.98 11.18 -0.22
C LEU A 38 2.98 11.57 0.88
N GLY A 39 3.21 11.15 2.13
CA GLY A 39 2.30 11.41 3.26
C GLY A 39 0.95 10.68 3.18
N VAL A 40 0.83 9.67 2.30
CA VAL A 40 -0.40 8.89 2.08
C VAL A 40 -0.53 7.77 3.10
N CYS A 41 0.61 7.27 3.60
CA CYS A 41 0.68 6.13 4.49
C CYS A 41 1.44 6.50 5.78
N PRO A 42 0.93 6.12 6.96
CA PRO A 42 1.68 6.30 8.20
C PRO A 42 2.94 5.43 8.21
N SER A 43 4.02 5.93 8.82
CA SER A 43 5.30 5.22 8.97
C SER A 43 5.19 3.89 9.73
N ASP A 44 4.10 3.72 10.51
CA ASP A 44 3.77 2.51 11.25
C ASP A 44 3.27 1.36 10.37
N VAL A 45 3.03 1.60 9.07
CA VAL A 45 2.65 0.54 8.14
C VAL A 45 3.87 -0.30 7.81
N THR A 46 3.72 -1.63 7.92
CA THR A 46 4.78 -2.58 7.64
C THR A 46 4.75 -3.04 6.18
N PRO A 47 5.90 -3.45 5.62
CA PRO A 47 5.97 -4.04 4.28
C PRO A 47 5.01 -5.23 4.09
N ASP A 48 4.78 -6.05 5.12
CA ASP A 48 3.83 -7.16 5.08
C ASP A 48 2.39 -6.68 4.85
N GLN A 49 1.98 -5.58 5.48
CA GLN A 49 0.64 -5.02 5.28
C GLN A 49 0.48 -4.45 3.88
N VAL A 50 1.53 -3.81 3.34
CA VAL A 50 1.56 -3.34 1.94
C VAL A 50 1.48 -4.52 0.98
N SER A 51 2.20 -5.60 1.25
CA SER A 51 2.14 -6.85 0.47
C SER A 51 0.74 -7.44 0.44
N ILE A 52 0.02 -7.46 1.57
CA ILE A 52 -1.38 -7.90 1.63
C ILE A 52 -2.27 -7.01 0.76
N ILE A 53 -2.08 -5.69 0.79
CA ILE A 53 -2.86 -4.74 -0.03
C ILE A 53 -2.57 -4.96 -1.52
N LEU A 54 -1.30 -5.06 -1.92
CA LEU A 54 -0.89 -5.29 -3.30
C LEU A 54 -1.41 -6.63 -3.83
N LYS A 55 -1.28 -7.72 -3.06
CA LYS A 55 -1.85 -9.04 -3.41
C LYS A 55 -3.37 -8.98 -3.59
N SER A 56 -4.04 -8.16 -2.77
CA SER A 56 -5.49 -7.97 -2.86
C SER A 56 -5.92 -7.12 -4.06
N MET A 57 -4.98 -6.47 -4.76
CA MET A 57 -5.22 -5.66 -5.96
C MET A 57 -4.90 -6.42 -7.25
N SER A 58 -3.89 -7.31 -7.26
CA SER A 58 -3.55 -8.15 -8.43
C SER A 58 -4.52 -9.32 -8.69
N LEU A 59 -5.59 -9.47 -7.90
CA LEU A 59 -6.59 -10.55 -8.06
C LEU A 59 -7.81 -10.14 -8.91
N ASN A 60 -7.64 -9.21 -9.85
CA ASN A 60 -8.63 -8.91 -10.89
C ASN A 60 -8.07 -9.22 -12.27
#